data_AF-A0A7C5C7B4-F1
#
_entry.id   AF-A0A7C5C7B4-F1
#
_cell.length_a   1.000
_cell.length_b   1.000
_cell.length_c   1.000
_cell.angle_alpha   90.00
_cell.angle_beta   90.00
_cell.angle_gamma   90.00
#
_symmetry.space_group_name_H-M   'P 1'
#
loop_
_entity.id
_entity.type
_entity.pdbx_description
1 polymer ?
#
loop_
_entity_poly.entity_id
_entity_poly.type
_entity_poly.pdbx_seq_one_letter_code
_entity_poly.pdbx_strand_id
1 'polypeptide(L)'
;MVEVNERALFFIEGLPNGDHPTWDKEDGESVVNVFHWHDGATLFSKTLRPWLPRRGDNHRLVGGTKGGQKSFTEQLADDLGWTKKQMGGRPALSVYYDAMDAPLLHSTLWNFTAPNDQAQGDSWNDEDLSIWSEGQPRALDAWRRPYPMATAGIPLTFTWDRKKRRCEYRFRPDYSISEPTVIFAPPDCFGGEPRISVTNTRGESVGDLTITRAEERLFLNFQGSAHQEELILRLESST
;
A
#
# COMPACT_ATOMS: atom_id res chain seq x y z
N MET A 1 17.50 -20.31 15.59
CA MET A 1 16.42 -20.07 14.60
C MET A 1 16.90 -20.27 13.17
N VAL A 2 18.02 -19.66 12.73
CA VAL A 2 18.62 -19.97 11.42
C VAL A 2 18.98 -21.46 11.29
N GLU A 3 19.45 -22.08 12.38
CA GLU A 3 19.67 -23.54 12.47
C GLU A 3 18.41 -24.39 12.22
N VAL A 4 17.22 -23.80 12.34
CA VAL A 4 15.92 -24.48 12.14
C VAL A 4 15.37 -24.19 10.73
N ASN A 5 15.53 -22.95 10.25
CA ASN A 5 15.13 -22.56 8.91
C ASN A 5 15.99 -21.41 8.38
N GLU A 6 16.87 -21.73 7.43
CA GLU A 6 17.79 -20.78 6.79
C GLU A 6 17.11 -19.75 5.89
N ARG A 7 15.83 -19.97 5.51
CA ARG A 7 15.07 -19.08 4.63
C ARG A 7 14.09 -18.17 5.37
N ALA A 8 14.06 -18.25 6.71
CA ALA A 8 13.16 -17.44 7.51
C ALA A 8 13.58 -15.96 7.49
N LEU A 9 12.61 -15.06 7.41
CA LEU A 9 12.79 -13.64 7.69
C LEU A 9 12.49 -13.38 9.17
N PHE A 10 13.32 -12.56 9.82
CA PHE A 10 13.16 -12.16 11.21
C PHE A 10 12.57 -10.76 11.29
N PHE A 11 11.43 -10.64 11.94
CA PHE A 11 10.72 -9.38 12.09
C PHE A 11 11.09 -8.81 13.46
N ILE A 12 11.73 -7.64 13.46
CA ILE A 12 12.20 -6.98 14.68
C ILE A 12 11.56 -5.61 14.85
N GLU A 13 11.31 -5.23 16.10
CA GLU A 13 10.74 -3.95 16.44
C GLU A 13 11.55 -3.28 17.56
N GLY A 14 11.57 -1.95 17.55
CA GLY A 14 12.07 -1.14 18.65
C GLY A 14 11.07 -1.03 19.80
N LEU A 15 11.39 -0.20 20.78
CA LEU A 15 10.42 0.12 21.83
C LEU A 15 9.29 0.97 21.22
N PRO A 16 8.01 0.71 21.57
CA PRO A 16 6.90 1.54 21.13
C PRO A 16 7.13 3.01 21.49
N ASN A 17 7.13 3.89 20.49
CA ASN A 17 7.46 5.33 20.61
C ASN A 17 8.87 5.62 21.19
N GLY A 18 9.78 4.65 21.17
CA GLY A 18 11.15 4.78 21.65
C GLY A 18 12.16 4.56 20.53
N ASP A 19 13.37 4.15 20.91
CA ASP A 19 14.46 3.94 19.95
C ASP A 19 14.18 2.74 19.04
N HIS A 20 14.56 2.90 17.78
CA HIS A 20 14.57 1.83 16.79
C HIS A 20 15.82 0.95 16.98
N PRO A 21 15.75 -0.34 16.65
CA PRO A 21 16.90 -1.22 16.70
C PRO A 21 17.97 -0.77 15.69
N THR A 22 19.24 -0.86 16.08
CA THR A 22 20.37 -0.79 15.17
C THR A 22 20.68 -2.18 14.65
N TRP A 23 21.06 -2.28 13.38
CA TRP A 23 21.39 -3.55 12.74
C TRP A 23 22.53 -3.38 11.73
N ASP A 24 23.52 -4.25 11.82
CA ASP A 24 24.76 -4.21 11.06
C ASP A 24 24.77 -5.33 10.01
N LYS A 25 25.67 -5.23 9.03
CA LYS A 25 25.92 -6.35 8.10
C LYS A 25 26.44 -7.61 8.80
N GLU A 26 27.09 -7.44 9.96
CA GLU A 26 27.67 -8.51 10.76
C GLU A 26 26.61 -9.33 11.50
N ASP A 27 25.41 -8.77 11.72
CA ASP A 27 24.28 -9.41 12.41
C ASP A 27 23.42 -10.29 11.48
N GLY A 28 23.63 -10.21 10.16
CA GLY A 28 22.96 -11.00 9.14
C GLY A 28 21.90 -10.24 8.33
N GLU A 29 21.57 -10.77 7.15
CA GLU A 29 20.77 -10.06 6.13
C GLU A 29 19.27 -10.38 6.18
N SER A 30 18.85 -11.43 6.89
CA SER A 30 17.46 -11.94 6.87
C SER A 30 16.52 -11.22 7.84
N VAL A 31 16.75 -9.93 8.11
CA VAL A 31 16.03 -9.17 9.15
C VAL A 31 15.24 -8.01 8.55
N VAL A 32 14.02 -7.82 9.05
CA VAL A 32 13.05 -6.82 8.61
C VAL A 32 12.64 -5.99 9.81
N ASN A 33 12.84 -4.67 9.74
CA ASN A 33 12.33 -3.73 10.73
C ASN A 33 10.81 -3.52 10.53
N VAL A 34 10.03 -3.76 11.58
CA VAL A 34 8.56 -3.64 11.57
C VAL A 34 8.03 -2.64 12.57
N PHE A 35 8.52 -1.41 12.47
CA PHE A 35 8.03 -0.30 13.29
C PHE A 35 6.51 -0.10 13.14
N HIS A 36 5.84 0.21 14.25
CA HIS A 36 4.48 0.71 14.22
C HIS A 36 4.45 2.19 13.89
N TRP A 37 3.45 2.59 13.10
CA TRP A 37 3.22 3.99 12.78
C TRP A 37 1.82 4.43 13.18
N HIS A 38 1.76 5.52 13.95
CA HIS A 38 0.54 6.15 14.39
C HIS A 38 0.61 7.65 14.14
N ASP A 39 -0.45 8.24 13.61
CA ASP A 39 -0.66 9.67 13.71
C ASP A 39 -1.07 10.00 15.16
N GLY A 40 -0.13 10.54 15.94
CA GLY A 40 -0.33 10.80 17.37
C GLY A 40 -1.45 11.80 17.66
N ALA A 41 -1.70 12.76 16.77
CA ALA A 41 -2.82 13.69 16.94
C ALA A 41 -4.17 12.98 16.72
N THR A 42 -4.23 12.13 15.70
CA THR A 42 -5.42 11.33 15.41
C THR A 42 -5.66 10.28 16.50
N LEU A 43 -4.62 9.60 16.98
CA LEU A 43 -4.70 8.61 18.06
C LEU A 43 -5.25 9.23 19.36
N PHE A 44 -4.73 10.40 19.75
CA PHE A 44 -5.17 11.08 20.96
C PHE A 44 -6.58 11.67 20.84
N SER A 45 -6.88 12.35 19.73
CA SER A 45 -8.14 13.10 19.58
C SER A 45 -9.28 12.29 18.96
N LYS A 46 -9.00 11.06 18.50
CA LYS A 46 -9.90 10.23 17.70
C LYS A 46 -10.49 10.96 16.48
N THR A 47 -9.82 12.04 16.04
CA THR A 47 -10.29 12.97 15.02
C THR A 47 -9.12 13.34 14.11
N LEU A 48 -9.21 13.03 12.81
CA LEU A 48 -8.16 13.46 11.88
C LEU A 48 -8.29 14.95 11.57
N ARG A 49 -7.17 15.67 11.72
CA ARG A 49 -7.03 17.08 11.36
C ARG A 49 -5.98 17.23 10.25
N PRO A 50 -6.40 17.29 8.97
CA PRO A 50 -5.54 17.28 7.77
C PRO A 50 -4.36 18.24 7.79
N TRP A 51 -4.57 19.44 8.34
CA TRP A 51 -3.59 20.52 8.37
C TRP A 51 -2.64 20.45 9.58
N LEU A 52 -2.76 19.41 10.41
CA LEU A 52 -1.99 19.25 11.64
C LEU A 52 -1.52 17.81 11.89
N PRO A 53 -0.86 17.13 10.93
CA PRO A 53 -0.27 15.82 11.19
C PRO A 53 0.83 15.98 12.25
N ARG A 54 0.70 15.28 13.40
CA ARG A 54 1.74 15.25 14.44
C ARG A 54 2.34 13.86 14.50
N ARG A 55 3.67 13.78 14.37
CA ARG A 55 4.41 12.54 14.58
C ARG A 55 4.25 12.12 16.05
N GLY A 56 3.78 10.90 16.30
CA GLY A 56 3.52 10.38 17.65
C GLY A 56 4.77 10.19 18.50
N ASP A 57 5.92 9.97 17.87
CA ASP A 57 7.20 9.66 18.53
C ASP A 57 7.96 10.88 19.06
N ASN A 58 7.68 12.11 18.58
CA ASN A 58 8.51 13.28 18.90
C ASN A 58 7.76 14.61 19.02
N HIS A 59 6.42 14.62 18.97
CA HIS A 59 5.59 15.84 19.08
C HIS A 59 5.94 17.00 18.11
N ARG A 60 6.78 16.79 17.09
CA ARG A 60 7.19 17.82 16.11
C ARG A 60 6.19 17.90 14.95
N LEU A 61 5.97 19.14 14.49
CA LEU A 61 5.34 19.43 13.19
C LEU A 61 6.29 18.98 12.08
N VAL A 62 5.78 18.25 11.09
CA VAL A 62 6.59 17.72 9.97
C VAL A 62 6.87 18.84 8.95
N GLY A 63 8.13 19.24 8.79
CA GLY A 63 8.57 20.28 7.83
C GLY A 63 9.83 19.86 7.03
N GLY A 64 9.78 20.06 5.69
CA GLY A 64 10.79 19.73 4.67
C GLY A 64 10.55 18.36 3.99
N THR A 65 10.51 18.14 2.67
CA THR A 65 11.00 18.82 1.45
C THR A 65 9.86 19.38 0.57
N LYS A 66 10.01 20.60 0.05
CA LYS A 66 8.92 21.38 -0.59
C LYS A 66 8.24 20.72 -1.81
N GLY A 67 8.84 19.72 -2.45
CA GLY A 67 8.26 19.01 -3.60
C GLY A 67 7.39 17.82 -3.18
N GLY A 68 7.97 16.89 -2.40
CA GLY A 68 7.28 15.71 -1.89
C GLY A 68 6.21 16.06 -0.85
N GLN A 69 6.50 17.00 0.06
CA GLN A 69 5.51 17.46 1.02
C GLN A 69 4.36 18.21 0.37
N LYS A 70 4.62 18.98 -0.70
CA LYS A 70 3.55 19.71 -1.38
C LYS A 70 2.63 18.75 -2.13
N SER A 71 3.19 17.81 -2.88
CA SER A 71 2.43 16.74 -3.54
C SER A 71 1.65 15.89 -2.54
N PHE A 72 2.28 15.51 -1.43
CA PHE A 72 1.63 14.78 -0.34
C PHE A 72 0.52 15.62 0.31
N THR A 73 0.76 16.90 0.59
CA THR A 73 -0.23 17.80 1.22
C THR A 73 -1.40 18.09 0.28
N GLU A 74 -1.16 18.23 -1.02
CA GLU A 74 -2.19 18.47 -2.03
C GLU A 74 -3.07 17.22 -2.23
N GLN A 75 -2.46 16.04 -2.36
CA GLN A 75 -3.19 14.76 -2.43
C GLN A 75 -3.99 14.49 -1.14
N LEU A 76 -3.37 14.71 0.01
CA LEU A 76 -3.98 14.59 1.33
C LEU A 76 -5.15 15.58 1.49
N ALA A 77 -5.01 16.83 1.01
CA ALA A 77 -6.09 17.81 1.03
C ALA A 77 -7.27 17.43 0.12
N ASP A 78 -7.00 16.91 -1.08
CA ASP A 78 -8.04 16.49 -2.02
C ASP A 78 -8.79 15.24 -1.53
N ASP A 79 -8.07 14.27 -0.98
CA ASP A 79 -8.65 13.06 -0.39
C ASP A 79 -9.44 13.40 0.86
N LEU A 80 -8.93 14.29 1.71
CA LEU A 80 -9.65 14.71 2.91
C LEU A 80 -10.86 15.60 2.58
N GLY A 81 -10.80 16.37 1.50
CA GLY A 81 -11.94 17.09 0.95
C GLY A 81 -13.05 16.17 0.47
N TRP A 82 -12.71 15.04 -0.15
CA TRP A 82 -13.67 14.02 -0.58
C TRP A 82 -14.24 13.24 0.59
N THR A 83 -13.39 12.77 1.50
CA THR A 83 -13.75 12.08 2.73
C THR A 83 -14.69 12.93 3.59
N LYS A 84 -14.47 14.24 3.64
CA LYS A 84 -15.39 15.18 4.29
C LYS A 84 -16.75 15.27 3.60
N LYS A 85 -16.80 15.18 2.27
CA LYS A 85 -18.04 15.27 1.48
C LYS A 85 -18.83 13.96 1.42
N GLN A 86 -18.15 12.82 1.35
CA GLN A 86 -18.76 11.51 1.05
C GLN A 86 -18.75 10.54 2.24
N MET A 87 -17.86 10.74 3.22
CA MET A 87 -17.73 9.88 4.40
C MET A 87 -18.03 10.63 5.71
N GLY A 88 -18.73 11.76 5.64
CA GLY A 88 -19.15 12.52 6.82
C GLY A 88 -18.01 13.09 7.67
N GLY A 89 -16.82 13.31 7.10
CA GLY A 89 -15.69 13.92 7.82
C GLY A 89 -14.74 12.94 8.52
N ARG A 90 -14.82 11.63 8.24
CA ARG A 90 -14.04 10.60 8.95
C ARG A 90 -12.74 10.25 8.22
N PRO A 91 -11.54 10.31 8.83
CA PRO A 91 -10.23 10.05 8.21
C PRO A 91 -10.19 8.95 7.14
N ALA A 92 -9.62 9.24 5.97
CA ALA A 92 -9.41 8.24 4.92
C ALA A 92 -8.09 7.49 5.15
N LEU A 93 -8.17 6.17 5.29
CA LEU A 93 -7.04 5.24 5.28
C LEU A 93 -6.25 5.27 3.96
N SER A 94 -6.84 5.78 2.86
CA SER A 94 -6.15 5.95 1.56
C SER A 94 -4.89 6.79 1.68
N VAL A 95 -4.93 7.86 2.48
CA VAL A 95 -3.79 8.76 2.71
C VAL A 95 -2.60 8.03 3.32
N TYR A 96 -2.86 7.09 4.23
CA TYR A 96 -1.79 6.29 4.83
C TYR A 96 -1.20 5.30 3.82
N TYR A 97 -2.04 4.74 2.95
CA TYR A 97 -1.58 3.90 1.85
C TYR A 97 -0.71 4.67 0.86
N ASP A 98 -1.08 5.89 0.46
CA ASP A 98 -0.25 6.73 -0.42
C ASP A 98 1.12 7.02 0.20
N ALA A 99 1.17 7.23 1.53
CA ALA A 99 2.42 7.42 2.26
C ALA A 99 3.31 6.16 2.25
N MET A 100 2.71 4.96 2.24
CA MET A 100 3.41 3.68 2.17
C MET A 100 3.84 3.33 0.74
N ASP A 101 3.03 3.69 -0.26
CA ASP A 101 3.34 3.40 -1.67
C ASP A 101 4.50 4.25 -2.20
N ALA A 102 4.61 5.50 -1.76
CA ALA A 102 5.68 6.40 -2.20
C ALA A 102 7.09 5.81 -2.01
N PRO A 103 7.40 5.17 -0.87
CA PRO A 103 8.64 4.40 -0.67
C PRO A 103 8.53 2.91 -1.03
N LEU A 104 7.41 2.43 -1.59
CA LEU A 104 7.15 1.01 -1.89
C LEU A 104 7.21 0.09 -0.65
N LEU A 105 6.71 0.56 0.48
CA LEU A 105 6.67 -0.20 1.73
C LEU A 105 5.43 -1.10 1.81
N HIS A 106 5.64 -2.30 2.34
CA HIS A 106 4.55 -3.14 2.82
C HIS A 106 3.99 -2.59 4.14
N SER A 107 2.69 -2.80 4.37
CA SER A 107 2.05 -2.47 5.64
C SER A 107 1.04 -3.55 6.03
N THR A 108 0.75 -3.63 7.33
CA THR A 108 -0.29 -4.51 7.86
C THR A 108 -1.22 -3.66 8.72
N LEU A 109 -2.49 -3.64 8.37
CA LEU A 109 -3.50 -2.82 9.02
C LEU A 109 -3.96 -3.46 10.33
N TRP A 110 -3.91 -2.70 11.43
CA TRP A 110 -4.63 -3.02 12.66
C TRP A 110 -6.08 -2.50 12.57
N ASN A 111 -7.11 -3.33 12.63
CA ASN A 111 -7.07 -4.79 12.76
C ASN A 111 -8.20 -5.49 12.02
N PHE A 112 -8.13 -6.82 12.03
CA PHE A 112 -9.22 -7.72 11.73
C PHE A 112 -9.51 -8.54 12.98
N THR A 113 -10.70 -8.35 13.55
CA THR A 113 -11.21 -9.13 14.67
C THR A 113 -12.51 -9.80 14.24
N ALA A 114 -12.48 -11.12 14.06
CA ALA A 114 -13.62 -11.90 13.62
C ALA A 114 -14.88 -11.74 14.51
N PRO A 115 -14.79 -11.77 15.86
CA PRO A 115 -15.95 -11.58 16.73
C PRO A 115 -16.35 -10.11 16.95
N ASN A 116 -15.77 -9.14 16.23
CA ASN A 116 -16.06 -7.73 16.47
C ASN A 116 -17.56 -7.42 16.30
N ASP A 117 -18.12 -6.69 17.26
CA ASP A 117 -19.46 -6.14 17.20
C ASP A 117 -19.47 -4.65 17.63
N GLN A 118 -20.57 -3.94 17.33
CA GLN A 118 -20.67 -2.51 17.62
C GLN A 118 -20.87 -2.19 19.11
N ALA A 119 -21.27 -3.18 19.92
CA ALA A 119 -21.59 -3.01 21.33
C ALA A 119 -20.36 -3.23 22.24
N GLN A 120 -19.51 -4.18 21.89
CA GLN A 120 -18.36 -4.67 22.67
C GLN A 120 -17.03 -4.52 21.91
N GLY A 121 -17.04 -4.00 20.68
CA GLY A 121 -15.84 -3.87 19.86
C GLY A 121 -15.17 -5.21 19.64
N ASP A 122 -13.87 -5.27 19.87
CA ASP A 122 -13.05 -6.47 19.69
C ASP A 122 -13.15 -7.50 20.84
N SER A 123 -13.94 -7.23 21.88
CA SER A 123 -14.09 -8.07 23.10
C SER A 123 -12.81 -8.27 23.91
N TRP A 124 -11.77 -7.45 23.68
CA TRP A 124 -10.52 -7.50 24.42
C TRP A 124 -10.30 -6.23 25.24
N ASN A 125 -10.45 -5.07 24.61
CA ASN A 125 -10.30 -3.76 25.25
C ASN A 125 -11.39 -2.75 24.80
N ASP A 126 -12.51 -3.27 24.29
CA ASP A 126 -13.64 -2.52 23.75
C ASP A 126 -13.30 -1.66 22.52
N GLU A 127 -12.24 -2.00 21.76
CA GLU A 127 -11.89 -1.30 20.52
C GLU A 127 -12.78 -1.73 19.37
N ASP A 128 -13.58 -0.79 18.85
CA ASP A 128 -14.35 -0.99 17.61
C ASP A 128 -13.59 -0.50 16.36
N LEU A 129 -12.37 -1.02 16.14
CA LEU A 129 -11.48 -0.60 15.04
C LEU A 129 -11.37 -1.62 13.89
N SER A 130 -11.95 -2.81 14.05
CA SER A 130 -11.82 -3.90 13.07
C SER A 130 -12.35 -3.52 11.68
N ILE A 131 -11.66 -3.92 10.60
CA ILE A 131 -12.19 -3.82 9.23
C ILE A 131 -13.34 -4.79 8.95
N TRP A 132 -13.77 -5.54 9.97
CA TRP A 132 -14.83 -6.52 9.93
C TRP A 132 -15.73 -6.35 11.16
N SER A 133 -17.04 -6.47 11.00
CA SER A 133 -17.98 -6.49 12.12
C SER A 133 -19.23 -7.24 11.72
N GLU A 134 -19.79 -8.04 12.63
CA GLU A 134 -21.09 -8.70 12.45
C GLU A 134 -21.22 -9.48 11.12
N GLY A 135 -20.14 -10.13 10.68
CA GLY A 135 -20.13 -10.96 9.47
C GLY A 135 -20.02 -10.17 8.15
N GLN A 136 -19.67 -8.89 8.18
CA GLN A 136 -19.54 -8.03 6.99
C GLN A 136 -18.25 -7.18 7.05
N PRO A 137 -17.65 -6.85 5.89
CA PRO A 137 -16.52 -5.92 5.84
C PRO A 137 -16.98 -4.48 6.10
N ARG A 138 -16.11 -3.70 6.75
CA ARG A 138 -16.31 -2.27 7.02
C ARG A 138 -15.33 -1.43 6.22
N ALA A 139 -15.80 -0.25 5.79
CA ALA A 139 -15.00 0.75 5.09
C ALA A 139 -14.14 0.14 3.96
N LEU A 140 -14.71 -0.80 3.20
CA LEU A 140 -14.01 -1.58 2.17
C LEU A 140 -13.22 -0.67 1.22
N ASP A 141 -13.84 0.45 0.82
CA ASP A 141 -13.26 1.49 -0.02
C ASP A 141 -11.93 2.09 0.48
N ALA A 142 -11.68 2.00 1.79
CA ALA A 142 -10.55 2.61 2.46
C ALA A 142 -9.30 1.71 2.44
N TRP A 143 -9.46 0.39 2.26
CA TRP A 143 -8.34 -0.57 2.28
C TRP A 143 -8.30 -1.53 1.11
N ARG A 144 -9.43 -1.77 0.43
CA ARG A 144 -9.47 -2.56 -0.79
C ARG A 144 -9.05 -1.71 -1.98
N ARG A 145 -7.96 -2.15 -2.63
CA ARG A 145 -7.28 -1.42 -3.70
C ARG A 145 -6.44 -2.37 -4.54
N PRO A 146 -6.12 -2.04 -5.80
CA PRO A 146 -5.09 -2.75 -6.54
C PRO A 146 -3.71 -2.55 -5.91
N TYR A 147 -2.80 -3.50 -6.09
CA TYR A 147 -1.37 -3.37 -5.73
C TYR A 147 -0.53 -4.49 -6.39
N PRO A 148 0.78 -4.26 -6.61
CA PRO A 148 1.70 -5.32 -7.03
C PRO A 148 1.93 -6.30 -5.89
N MET A 149 1.48 -7.55 -6.04
CA MET A 149 1.69 -8.60 -5.06
C MET A 149 3.10 -9.19 -5.16
N ALA A 150 3.58 -9.37 -6.38
CA ALA A 150 4.91 -9.90 -6.68
C ALA A 150 5.40 -9.28 -7.99
N THR A 151 6.70 -8.98 -8.08
CA THR A 151 7.31 -8.39 -9.28
C THR A 151 8.45 -9.26 -9.75
N ALA A 152 8.38 -9.70 -11.01
CA ALA A 152 9.49 -10.32 -11.72
C ALA A 152 10.48 -9.22 -12.15
N GLY A 153 11.24 -8.71 -11.19
CA GLY A 153 12.20 -7.63 -11.37
C GLY A 153 12.17 -6.62 -10.22
N ILE A 154 12.45 -5.36 -10.53
CA ILE A 154 12.64 -4.30 -9.52
C ILE A 154 11.45 -3.32 -9.57
N PRO A 155 10.64 -3.21 -8.50
CA PRO A 155 9.61 -2.17 -8.40
C PRO A 155 10.25 -0.79 -8.36
N LEU A 156 9.68 0.20 -9.05
CA LEU A 156 10.22 1.56 -9.14
C LEU A 156 9.26 2.61 -8.57
N THR A 157 7.99 2.59 -8.98
CA THR A 157 6.95 3.48 -8.45
C THR A 157 5.59 2.81 -8.51
N PHE A 158 4.72 3.10 -7.56
CA PHE A 158 3.34 2.64 -7.56
C PHE A 158 2.40 3.78 -7.14
N THR A 159 1.28 3.93 -7.85
CA THR A 159 0.22 4.89 -7.50
C THR A 159 -1.16 4.31 -7.75
N TRP A 160 -2.11 4.67 -6.90
CA TRP A 160 -3.53 4.33 -7.05
C TRP A 160 -4.38 5.56 -6.78
N ASP A 161 -4.99 6.10 -7.81
CA ASP A 161 -5.99 7.16 -7.69
C ASP A 161 -7.38 6.54 -7.71
N ARG A 162 -8.00 6.42 -6.53
CA ARG A 162 -9.34 5.84 -6.39
C ARG A 162 -10.41 6.65 -7.12
N LYS A 163 -10.29 7.98 -7.15
CA LYS A 163 -11.29 8.87 -7.79
C LYS A 163 -11.27 8.71 -9.31
N LYS A 164 -10.07 8.66 -9.88
CA LYS A 164 -9.86 8.42 -11.32
C LYS A 164 -9.95 6.93 -11.67
N ARG A 165 -10.02 6.06 -10.67
CA ARG A 165 -9.95 4.60 -10.82
C ARG A 165 -8.77 4.19 -11.69
N ARG A 166 -7.61 4.76 -11.37
CA ARG A 166 -6.38 4.60 -12.15
C ARG A 166 -5.26 4.11 -11.27
N CYS A 167 -4.70 2.97 -11.65
CA CYS A 167 -3.49 2.41 -11.08
C CYS A 167 -2.35 2.59 -12.08
N GLU A 168 -1.21 3.10 -11.64
CA GLU A 168 0.01 3.14 -12.44
C GLU A 168 1.15 2.50 -11.67
N TYR A 169 1.80 1.52 -12.29
CA TYR A 169 2.92 0.78 -11.72
C TYR A 169 4.11 0.79 -12.68
N ARG A 170 5.27 1.21 -12.19
CA ARG A 170 6.53 1.20 -12.93
C ARG A 170 7.49 0.22 -12.29
N PHE A 171 8.11 -0.59 -13.12
CA PHE A 171 9.09 -1.58 -12.69
C PHE A 171 10.10 -1.86 -13.80
N ARG A 172 11.28 -2.34 -13.41
CA ARG A 172 12.28 -2.87 -14.33
C ARG A 172 12.14 -4.39 -14.36
N PRO A 173 11.68 -4.98 -15.46
CA PRO A 173 11.52 -6.44 -15.56
C PRO A 173 12.88 -7.15 -15.49
N ASP A 174 12.90 -8.32 -14.86
CA ASP A 174 14.00 -9.27 -14.94
C ASP A 174 13.54 -10.51 -15.70
N TYR A 175 13.96 -10.62 -16.96
CA TYR A 175 13.58 -11.71 -17.87
C TYR A 175 14.22 -13.06 -17.50
N SER A 176 15.12 -13.09 -16.50
CA SER A 176 15.62 -14.36 -15.96
C SER A 176 14.64 -15.03 -14.99
N ILE A 177 13.63 -14.29 -14.52
CA ILE A 177 12.58 -14.80 -13.65
C ILE A 177 11.46 -15.41 -14.51
N SER A 178 11.20 -16.70 -14.33
CA SER A 178 10.16 -17.43 -15.06
C SER A 178 8.74 -17.14 -14.55
N GLU A 179 8.63 -16.75 -13.29
CA GLU A 179 7.38 -16.47 -12.60
C GLU A 179 6.82 -15.10 -13.03
N PRO A 180 5.50 -14.95 -13.09
CA PRO A 180 4.89 -13.70 -13.52
C PRO A 180 5.04 -12.58 -12.48
N THR A 181 5.03 -11.34 -12.96
CA THR A 181 4.59 -10.22 -12.12
C THR A 181 3.10 -10.39 -11.84
N VAL A 182 2.70 -10.35 -10.56
CA VAL A 182 1.33 -10.56 -10.11
C VAL A 182 0.78 -9.27 -9.53
N ILE A 183 -0.34 -8.81 -10.07
CA ILE A 183 -1.04 -7.61 -9.62
C ILE A 183 -2.40 -8.00 -9.09
N PHE A 184 -2.70 -7.66 -7.84
CA PHE A 184 -4.06 -7.69 -7.35
C PHE A 184 -4.82 -6.52 -8.00
N ALA A 185 -5.91 -6.80 -8.69
CA ALA A 185 -6.70 -5.86 -9.47
C ALA A 185 -8.20 -6.20 -9.36
N PRO A 186 -8.82 -5.90 -8.20
CA PRO A 186 -10.21 -6.25 -7.97
C PRO A 186 -11.14 -5.36 -8.84
N PRO A 187 -12.02 -5.95 -9.68
CA PRO A 187 -12.81 -5.20 -10.67
C PRO A 187 -13.71 -4.11 -10.08
N ASP A 188 -14.24 -4.32 -8.88
CA ASP A 188 -15.08 -3.36 -8.16
C ASP A 188 -14.38 -2.01 -7.95
N CYS A 189 -13.07 -2.00 -7.74
CA CYS A 189 -12.26 -0.78 -7.61
C CYS A 189 -12.25 0.06 -8.91
N PHE A 190 -12.46 -0.58 -10.06
CA PHE A 190 -12.48 0.07 -11.38
C PHE A 190 -13.91 0.26 -11.93
N GLY A 191 -14.94 -0.22 -11.22
CA GLY A 191 -16.32 -0.24 -11.70
C GLY A 191 -16.62 -1.35 -12.71
N GLY A 192 -15.76 -2.37 -12.78
CA GLY A 192 -15.81 -3.45 -13.75
C GLY A 192 -14.40 -3.89 -14.12
N GLU A 193 -14.27 -4.70 -15.17
CA GLU A 193 -12.95 -5.12 -15.63
C GLU A 193 -12.11 -3.91 -16.09
N PRO A 194 -10.92 -3.67 -15.51
CA PRO A 194 -10.10 -2.55 -15.90
C PRO A 194 -9.53 -2.76 -17.30
N ARG A 195 -9.41 -1.66 -18.05
CA ARG A 195 -8.57 -1.60 -19.24
C ARG A 195 -7.11 -1.72 -18.82
N ILE A 196 -6.36 -2.59 -19.47
CA ILE A 196 -4.96 -2.87 -19.19
C ILE A 196 -4.11 -2.31 -20.32
N SER A 197 -3.05 -1.58 -20.00
CA SER A 197 -2.01 -1.22 -20.96
C SER A 197 -0.64 -1.36 -20.33
N VAL A 198 0.32 -1.85 -21.11
CA VAL A 198 1.72 -1.92 -20.72
C VAL A 198 2.56 -1.32 -21.83
N THR A 199 3.34 -0.30 -21.47
CA THR A 199 4.24 0.38 -22.41
C THR A 199 5.63 0.48 -21.82
N ASN A 200 6.63 0.69 -22.67
CA ASN A 200 7.92 1.19 -22.20
C ASN A 200 7.86 2.69 -21.89
N THR A 201 9.01 3.29 -21.55
CA THR A 201 9.14 4.72 -21.23
C THR A 201 8.85 5.65 -22.41
N ARG A 202 8.91 5.15 -23.66
CA ARG A 202 8.57 5.87 -24.88
C ARG A 202 7.08 5.78 -25.24
N GLY A 203 6.28 5.01 -24.49
CA GLY A 203 4.87 4.78 -24.78
C GLY A 203 4.62 3.71 -25.85
N GLU A 204 5.65 2.94 -26.21
CA GLU A 204 5.55 1.85 -27.19
C GLU A 204 5.03 0.59 -26.50
N SER A 205 4.20 -0.18 -27.21
CA SER A 205 3.71 -1.48 -26.74
C SER A 205 4.86 -2.50 -26.61
N VAL A 206 4.76 -3.37 -25.61
CA VAL A 206 5.73 -4.45 -25.37
C VAL A 206 5.26 -5.72 -26.08
N GLY A 207 6.04 -6.21 -27.06
CA GLY A 207 5.70 -7.39 -27.87
C GLY A 207 5.84 -8.72 -27.12
N ASP A 208 6.77 -8.81 -26.18
CA ASP A 208 7.14 -10.07 -25.51
C ASP A 208 6.44 -10.23 -24.15
N LEU A 209 5.16 -9.88 -24.09
CA LEU A 209 4.37 -9.89 -22.86
C LEU A 209 3.03 -10.58 -23.06
N THR A 210 2.76 -11.60 -22.26
CA THR A 210 1.42 -12.20 -22.14
C THR A 210 0.79 -11.80 -20.82
N ILE A 211 -0.45 -11.29 -20.87
CA ILE A 211 -1.23 -10.93 -19.68
C ILE A 211 -2.41 -11.89 -19.56
N THR A 212 -2.49 -12.61 -18.46
CA THR A 212 -3.65 -13.44 -18.12
C THR A 212 -4.32 -12.95 -16.84
N ARG A 213 -5.56 -13.38 -16.63
CA ARG A 213 -6.35 -13.05 -15.44
C ARG A 213 -6.89 -14.34 -14.82
N ALA A 214 -6.80 -14.44 -13.51
CA ALA A 214 -7.52 -15.44 -12.73
C ALA A 214 -8.05 -14.78 -11.47
N GLU A 215 -9.35 -14.93 -11.22
CA GLU A 215 -10.04 -14.22 -10.13
C GLU A 215 -9.78 -12.69 -10.22
N GLU A 216 -9.31 -12.09 -9.14
CA GLU A 216 -9.01 -10.67 -9.01
C GLU A 216 -7.52 -10.37 -9.24
N ARG A 217 -6.80 -11.25 -9.94
CA ARG A 217 -5.36 -11.13 -10.15
C ARG A 217 -5.01 -11.11 -11.63
N LEU A 218 -4.05 -10.25 -11.96
CA LEU A 218 -3.39 -10.19 -13.27
C LEU A 218 -2.01 -10.81 -13.17
N PHE A 219 -1.64 -11.58 -14.19
CA PHE A 219 -0.36 -12.25 -14.31
C PHE A 219 0.33 -11.78 -15.59
N LEU A 220 1.43 -11.06 -15.43
CA LEU A 220 2.25 -10.54 -16.52
C LEU A 220 3.45 -11.48 -16.70
N ASN A 221 3.45 -12.24 -17.79
CA ASN A 221 4.51 -13.18 -18.15
C ASN A 221 5.37 -12.59 -19.27
N PHE A 222 6.64 -12.37 -18.98
CA PHE A 222 7.61 -11.87 -19.95
C PHE A 222 8.21 -13.04 -20.72
N GLN A 223 8.27 -12.92 -22.04
CA GLN A 223 8.90 -13.89 -22.94
C GLN A 223 10.12 -13.24 -23.61
N GLY A 224 10.92 -14.01 -24.34
CA GLY A 224 12.02 -13.44 -25.14
C GLY A 224 13.28 -13.08 -24.35
N SER A 225 14.10 -12.22 -24.95
CA SER A 225 15.43 -11.86 -24.46
C SER A 225 15.47 -10.46 -23.84
N ALA A 226 16.18 -10.35 -22.72
CA ALA A 226 16.20 -9.20 -21.81
C ALA A 226 16.15 -7.81 -22.49
N HIS A 227 15.09 -7.07 -22.20
CA HIS A 227 15.07 -5.62 -22.35
C HIS A 227 15.31 -5.00 -20.97
N GLN A 228 16.42 -4.27 -20.78
CA GLN A 228 16.69 -3.51 -19.54
C GLN A 228 15.77 -2.28 -19.38
N GLU A 229 14.78 -2.12 -20.26
CA GLU A 229 13.92 -0.95 -20.29
C GLU A 229 12.81 -1.05 -19.24
N GLU A 230 12.49 0.08 -18.61
CA GLU A 230 11.41 0.16 -17.62
C GLU A 230 10.05 0.01 -18.30
N LEU A 231 9.16 -0.72 -17.64
CA LEU A 231 7.79 -0.90 -18.07
C LEU A 231 6.84 -0.10 -17.19
N ILE A 232 5.78 0.40 -17.81
CA ILE A 232 4.69 1.14 -17.18
C ILE A 232 3.41 0.35 -17.41
N LEU A 233 2.90 -0.28 -16.36
CA LEU A 233 1.57 -0.87 -16.33
C LEU A 233 0.56 0.19 -15.91
N ARG A 234 -0.52 0.33 -16.67
CA ARG A 234 -1.70 1.12 -16.29
C ARG A 234 -2.95 0.27 -16.29
N LEU A 235 -3.72 0.38 -15.21
CA LEU A 235 -5.07 -0.15 -15.08
C LEU A 235 -6.03 1.03 -14.92
N GLU A 236 -7.06 1.10 -15.76
CA GLU A 236 -7.99 2.23 -15.78
C GLU A 236 -9.44 1.73 -15.88
N SER A 237 -10.40 2.53 -15.39
CA SER A 237 -11.83 2.31 -15.64
C SER A 237 -12.10 2.18 -17.15
N SER A 238 -12.96 1.25 -17.53
CA SER A 238 -13.38 1.06 -18.93
C SER A 238 -14.37 2.12 -19.42
N THR A 239 -14.89 2.97 -18.50
CA THR A 239 -15.85 4.06 -18.74
C THR A 239 -15.59 5.24 -17.82
#